data_AF-X0QF65-F1
#
_entry.id   AF-X0QF65-F1
#
_cell.length_a   1.000
_cell.length_b   1.000
_cell.length_c   1.000
_cell.angle_alpha   90.00
_cell.angle_beta   90.00
_cell.angle_gamma   90.00
#
_symmetry.space_group_name_H-M   'P 1'
#
loop_
_entity.id
_entity.type
_entity.pdbx_description
1 polymer ?
#
loop_
_entity_poly.entity_id
_entity_poly.type
_entity_poly.pdbx_seq_one_letter_code
_entity_poly.pdbx_strand_id
1 'polypeptide(L)'
;MAVSAKELMSWSNQEGRDKIRAARVVYIYHDTIDAIGDSASTEEKTFEACRSTIDELKNLVGRIINRLNGSHVVVTADHGFLFQQKDLVADNKTKLTTKPSGVMEAKKRYVIGDDLPSDDAYWKGSISNTANGLIDSSNQTEFLIPKASQRFHFVSGAKFVHGGAMLQEICVPIIHIRELDKEQATKFENQPVGVVVANQPIKLVSNIDKIKFIQTDAVGEQFVSRQINVFIVDSDGKEISSRETINFDSNSKIMDERTREARLSLIGSQFDRNAQYTLILEDAKTQINYSQYSVTIDLAHLDDFF
;
A
#
# COMPACT_ATOMS: atom_id res chain seq x y z
N MET A 1 -27.76 1.57 9.31
CA MET A 1 -28.22 2.71 8.47
C MET A 1 -27.19 2.98 7.39
N ALA A 2 -27.56 3.59 6.27
CA ALA A 2 -26.63 4.00 5.22
C ALA A 2 -26.85 5.48 4.90
N VAL A 3 -25.77 6.22 4.62
CA VAL A 3 -25.81 7.66 4.31
C VAL A 3 -24.62 8.05 3.43
N SER A 4 -24.74 9.10 2.63
CA SER A 4 -23.58 9.65 1.91
C SER A 4 -22.70 10.49 2.86
N ALA A 5 -21.40 10.52 2.61
CA ALA A 5 -20.47 11.40 3.33
C ALA A 5 -20.90 12.86 3.23
N LYS A 6 -21.36 13.28 2.03
CA LYS A 6 -21.89 14.63 1.79
C LYS A 6 -23.07 14.96 2.69
N GLU A 7 -24.05 14.07 2.79
CA GLU A 7 -25.21 14.26 3.66
C GLU A 7 -24.80 14.29 5.14
N LEU A 8 -23.97 13.34 5.61
CA LEU A 8 -23.52 13.30 7.00
C LEU A 8 -22.77 14.57 7.41
N MET A 9 -21.95 15.11 6.51
CA MET A 9 -21.21 16.36 6.73
C MET A 9 -22.15 17.59 6.81
N SER A 10 -23.31 17.53 6.17
CA SER A 10 -24.30 18.62 6.16
C SER A 10 -25.12 18.73 7.46
N TRP A 11 -25.20 17.66 8.26
CA TRP A 11 -25.97 17.66 9.50
C TRP A 11 -25.42 18.66 10.52
N SER A 12 -26.26 19.09 11.46
CA SER A 12 -25.75 19.68 12.70
C SER A 12 -25.15 18.58 13.61
N ASN A 13 -24.33 18.97 14.59
CA ASN A 13 -23.78 18.01 15.56
C ASN A 13 -24.88 17.25 16.33
N GLN A 14 -25.95 17.95 16.72
CA GLN A 14 -27.04 17.34 17.47
C GLN A 14 -27.87 16.40 16.59
N GLU A 15 -28.26 16.87 15.40
CA GLU A 15 -28.97 16.04 14.42
C GLU A 15 -28.19 14.77 14.08
N GLY A 16 -26.88 14.89 13.83
CA GLY A 16 -26.03 13.75 13.52
C GLY A 16 -26.01 12.73 14.65
N ARG A 17 -25.84 13.16 15.90
CA ARG A 17 -25.89 12.27 17.07
C ARG A 17 -27.25 11.59 17.21
N ASP A 18 -28.35 12.32 17.00
CA ASP A 18 -29.69 11.76 17.12
C ASP A 18 -29.98 10.73 16.02
N LYS A 19 -29.57 11.00 14.77
CA LYS A 19 -29.73 10.09 13.63
C LYS A 19 -28.94 8.78 13.81
N ILE A 20 -27.72 8.85 14.34
CA ILE A 20 -26.89 7.64 14.50
C ILE A 20 -27.13 6.88 15.81
N ARG A 21 -27.76 7.50 16.83
CA ARG A 21 -27.92 6.92 18.18
C ARG A 21 -28.54 5.51 18.19
N ALA A 22 -29.55 5.28 17.34
CA ALA A 22 -30.23 3.99 17.28
C ALA A 22 -29.53 2.96 16.37
N ALA A 23 -28.53 3.38 15.60
CA ALA A 23 -27.85 2.52 14.65
C ALA A 23 -26.69 1.77 15.31
N ARG A 24 -26.70 0.44 15.22
CA ARG A 24 -25.54 -0.39 15.62
C ARG A 24 -24.37 -0.26 14.65
N VAL A 25 -24.67 -0.04 13.37
CA VAL A 25 -23.71 0.14 12.27
C VAL A 25 -24.21 1.24 11.34
N VAL A 26 -23.32 2.15 10.98
CA VAL A 26 -23.54 3.26 10.05
C VAL A 26 -22.62 3.05 8.84
N TYR A 27 -23.20 2.78 7.68
CA TYR A 27 -22.48 2.73 6.41
C TYR A 27 -22.43 4.13 5.83
N ILE A 28 -21.24 4.61 5.48
CA ILE A 28 -21.03 5.94 4.92
C ILE A 28 -20.41 5.78 3.54
N TYR A 29 -21.12 6.26 2.51
CA TYR A 29 -20.68 6.19 1.11
C TYR A 29 -19.90 7.43 0.70
N HIS A 30 -18.76 7.24 0.04
CA HIS A 30 -17.87 8.29 -0.46
C HIS A 30 -17.28 7.83 -1.81
N ASP A 31 -17.33 8.68 -2.84
CA ASP A 31 -17.09 8.31 -4.24
C ASP A 31 -16.27 9.35 -5.03
N THR A 32 -15.56 10.25 -4.36
CA THR A 32 -14.86 11.37 -5.02
C THR A 32 -13.88 10.92 -6.12
N ILE A 33 -13.18 9.79 -5.93
CA ILE A 33 -12.25 9.27 -6.93
C ILE A 33 -13.00 8.84 -8.19
N ASP A 34 -14.01 7.98 -8.06
CA ASP A 34 -14.74 7.44 -9.21
C ASP A 34 -15.53 8.54 -9.93
N ALA A 35 -16.17 9.44 -9.18
CA ALA A 35 -16.91 10.58 -9.73
C ALA A 35 -16.04 11.49 -10.62
N ILE A 36 -14.73 11.58 -10.33
CA ILE A 36 -13.76 12.35 -11.12
C ILE A 36 -13.09 11.47 -12.19
N GLY A 37 -12.75 10.23 -11.83
CA GLY A 37 -11.99 9.29 -12.65
C GLY A 37 -12.77 8.71 -13.82
N ASP A 38 -14.06 8.40 -13.65
CA ASP A 38 -14.83 7.67 -14.67
C ASP A 38 -15.19 8.51 -15.90
N SER A 39 -15.20 9.84 -15.76
CA SER A 39 -15.53 10.73 -16.86
C SER A 39 -14.30 11.11 -17.67
N ALA A 40 -14.41 10.96 -18.98
CA ALA A 40 -13.36 11.36 -19.93
C ALA A 40 -12.93 12.83 -19.80
N SER A 41 -13.84 13.72 -19.35
CA SER A 41 -13.53 15.14 -19.19
C SER A 41 -12.71 15.46 -17.94
N THR A 42 -12.62 14.52 -16.99
CA THR A 42 -12.02 14.75 -15.67
C THR A 42 -11.03 13.67 -15.24
N GLU A 43 -10.90 12.56 -15.98
CA GLU A 43 -10.05 11.43 -15.60
C GLU A 43 -8.58 11.82 -15.35
N GLU A 44 -8.07 12.84 -16.03
CA GLU A 44 -6.71 13.34 -15.79
C GLU A 44 -6.50 13.92 -14.38
N LYS A 45 -7.57 14.28 -13.69
CA LYS A 45 -7.55 14.79 -12.31
C LYS A 45 -7.58 13.70 -11.24
N THR A 46 -7.39 12.43 -11.62
CA THR A 46 -7.48 11.29 -10.69
C THR A 46 -6.50 11.44 -9.51
N PHE A 47 -5.28 11.94 -9.74
CA PHE A 47 -4.30 12.09 -8.66
C PHE A 47 -4.70 13.19 -7.66
N GLU A 48 -5.26 14.30 -8.15
CA GLU A 48 -5.85 15.35 -7.33
C GLU A 48 -7.07 14.83 -6.56
N ALA A 49 -7.90 14.00 -7.19
CA ALA A 49 -9.04 13.34 -6.55
C ALA A 49 -8.58 12.42 -5.42
N CYS A 50 -7.49 11.68 -5.60
CA CYS A 50 -6.90 10.84 -4.54
C CYS A 50 -6.45 11.68 -3.34
N ARG A 51 -5.75 12.79 -3.57
CA ARG A 51 -5.31 13.70 -2.49
C ARG A 51 -6.51 14.31 -1.76
N SER A 52 -7.50 14.78 -2.51
CA SER A 52 -8.73 15.37 -1.97
C SER A 52 -9.49 14.33 -1.13
N THR A 53 -9.60 13.10 -1.62
CA THR A 53 -10.24 11.98 -0.91
C THR A 53 -9.56 11.69 0.42
N ILE A 54 -8.22 11.70 0.48
CA ILE A 54 -7.50 11.50 1.75
C ILE A 54 -7.89 12.57 2.77
N ASP A 55 -7.94 13.84 2.38
CA ASP A 55 -8.32 14.93 3.29
C ASP A 55 -9.81 14.90 3.65
N GLU A 56 -10.69 14.57 2.71
CA GLU A 56 -12.12 14.37 2.94
C GLU A 56 -12.38 13.24 3.94
N LEU A 57 -11.71 12.09 3.79
CA LEU A 57 -11.81 10.97 4.71
C LEU A 57 -11.25 11.32 6.09
N LYS A 58 -10.12 12.03 6.18
CA LYS A 58 -9.59 12.53 7.46
C LYS A 58 -10.59 13.43 8.18
N ASN A 59 -11.20 14.37 7.45
CA ASN A 59 -12.21 15.27 8.00
C ASN A 59 -13.47 14.53 8.45
N LEU A 60 -13.92 13.57 7.65
CA LEU A 60 -15.08 12.72 7.94
C LEU A 60 -14.84 11.88 9.20
N VAL A 61 -13.73 11.16 9.28
CA VAL A 61 -13.32 10.38 10.45
C VAL A 61 -13.21 11.27 11.68
N GLY A 62 -12.53 12.41 11.56
CA GLY A 62 -12.39 13.38 12.65
C GLY A 62 -13.73 13.89 13.16
N ARG A 63 -14.70 14.13 12.27
CA ARG A 63 -16.06 14.51 12.68
C ARG A 63 -16.78 13.38 13.39
N ILE A 64 -16.71 12.16 12.86
CA ILE A 64 -17.35 10.98 13.46
C ILE A 64 -16.88 10.80 14.90
N ILE A 65 -15.55 10.81 15.10
CA ILE A 65 -14.95 10.64 16.42
C ILE A 65 -15.28 11.82 17.34
N ASN A 66 -14.93 13.04 16.93
CA ASN A 66 -14.94 14.19 17.84
C ASN A 66 -16.31 14.84 18.05
N ARG A 67 -17.29 14.59 17.17
CA ARG A 67 -18.58 15.32 17.18
C ARG A 67 -19.80 14.41 17.26
N LEU A 68 -19.68 13.18 16.76
CA LEU A 68 -20.79 12.23 16.66
C LEU A 68 -20.68 11.07 17.66
N ASN A 69 -19.66 11.03 18.52
CA ASN A 69 -19.43 9.96 19.51
C ASN A 69 -19.15 8.59 18.88
N GLY A 70 -18.53 8.56 17.69
CA GLY A 70 -18.07 7.31 17.09
C GLY A 70 -16.71 6.91 17.66
N SER A 71 -16.60 5.74 18.30
CA SER A 71 -15.34 5.27 18.90
C SER A 71 -14.53 4.33 18.00
N HIS A 72 -15.16 3.75 16.97
CA HIS A 72 -14.53 2.84 16.02
C HIS A 72 -15.03 3.15 14.61
N VAL A 73 -14.10 3.50 13.73
CA VAL A 73 -14.35 3.72 12.31
C VAL A 73 -13.57 2.68 11.51
N VAL A 74 -14.22 2.05 10.55
CA VAL A 74 -13.59 1.15 9.60
C VAL A 74 -13.66 1.82 8.23
N VAL A 75 -12.51 2.06 7.62
CA VAL A 75 -12.39 2.63 6.28
C VAL A 75 -11.88 1.53 5.35
N THR A 76 -12.60 1.31 4.25
CA THR A 76 -12.21 0.35 3.21
C THR A 76 -12.74 0.85 1.87
N ALA A 77 -12.43 0.09 0.81
CA ALA A 77 -12.93 0.32 -0.54
C ALA A 77 -13.59 -0.96 -1.05
N ASP A 78 -14.52 -0.81 -1.98
CA ASP A 78 -15.09 -1.91 -2.76
C ASP A 78 -14.09 -2.44 -3.80
N HIS A 79 -13.32 -1.55 -4.41
CA HIS A 79 -12.21 -1.88 -5.30
C HIS A 79 -11.12 -0.80 -5.29
N GLY A 80 -9.96 -1.14 -5.84
CA GLY A 80 -9.02 -0.13 -6.32
C GLY A 80 -9.24 0.21 -7.80
N PHE A 81 -8.27 0.90 -8.41
CA PHE A 81 -8.34 1.32 -9.81
C PHE A 81 -6.96 1.26 -10.47
N LEU A 82 -6.96 1.31 -11.79
CA LEU A 82 -5.77 1.48 -12.61
C LEU A 82 -5.82 2.84 -13.30
N PHE A 83 -4.72 3.57 -13.23
CA PHE A 83 -4.53 4.80 -13.98
C PHE A 83 -3.36 4.69 -14.97
N GLN A 84 -3.57 5.12 -16.21
CA GLN A 84 -2.55 5.15 -17.25
C GLN A 84 -2.52 6.50 -17.96
N GLN A 85 -1.39 7.22 -17.87
CA GLN A 85 -1.22 8.52 -18.54
C GLN A 85 -1.12 8.39 -20.07
N LYS A 86 -0.46 7.32 -20.54
CA LYS A 86 -0.25 7.06 -21.97
C LYS A 86 -1.53 6.61 -22.64
N ASP A 87 -1.71 7.02 -23.90
CA ASP A 87 -2.80 6.54 -24.72
C ASP A 87 -2.79 5.01 -24.85
N LEU A 88 -3.97 4.44 -24.99
CA LEU A 88 -4.12 3.00 -25.19
C LEU A 88 -3.71 2.63 -26.61
N VAL A 89 -2.99 1.52 -26.70
CA VAL A 89 -2.66 0.86 -27.97
C VAL A 89 -3.54 -0.36 -28.18
N ALA A 90 -3.53 -0.91 -29.40
CA ALA A 90 -4.35 -2.07 -29.76
C ALA A 90 -4.12 -3.28 -28.83
N ASP A 91 -2.92 -3.44 -28.29
CA ASP A 91 -2.54 -4.53 -27.37
C ASP A 91 -3.21 -4.41 -25.99
N ASN A 92 -3.78 -3.24 -25.66
CA ASN A 92 -4.61 -3.07 -24.48
C ASN A 92 -6.04 -3.59 -24.67
N LYS A 93 -6.38 -4.16 -25.84
CA LYS A 93 -7.73 -4.63 -26.17
C LYS A 93 -7.84 -6.14 -26.06
N THR A 94 -8.83 -6.59 -25.30
CA THR A 94 -9.34 -7.95 -25.39
C THR A 94 -10.44 -7.98 -26.45
N LYS A 95 -10.24 -8.75 -27.52
CA LYS A 95 -11.29 -8.93 -28.54
C LYS A 95 -12.31 -9.94 -28.03
N LEU A 96 -13.58 -9.53 -27.98
CA LEU A 96 -14.69 -10.47 -27.94
C LEU A 96 -14.87 -11.04 -29.34
N THR A 97 -14.50 -12.31 -29.54
CA THR A 97 -14.57 -13.03 -30.82
C THR A 97 -16.01 -13.22 -31.31
N THR A 98 -16.97 -13.22 -30.37
CA THR A 98 -18.41 -13.25 -30.61
C THR A 98 -19.09 -12.12 -29.85
N LYS A 99 -20.08 -11.47 -30.46
CA LYS A 99 -20.94 -10.51 -29.75
C LYS A 99 -21.95 -11.32 -28.93
N PRO A 100 -21.88 -11.33 -27.59
CA PRO A 100 -22.76 -12.19 -26.80
C PRO A 100 -24.20 -11.70 -26.93
N SER A 101 -25.15 -12.63 -27.08
CA SER A 101 -26.58 -12.30 -27.20
C SER A 101 -27.23 -11.99 -25.85
N GLY A 102 -26.72 -12.52 -24.75
CA GLY A 102 -27.26 -12.32 -23.41
C GLY A 102 -26.57 -11.24 -22.57
N VAL A 103 -25.85 -10.29 -23.19
CA VAL A 103 -25.23 -9.17 -22.43
C VAL A 103 -26.30 -8.33 -21.75
N MET A 104 -26.19 -8.21 -20.43
CA MET A 104 -27.01 -7.31 -19.61
C MET A 104 -26.27 -5.99 -19.39
N GLU A 105 -24.97 -6.05 -19.09
CA GLU A 105 -24.13 -4.88 -18.87
C GLU A 105 -22.74 -5.10 -19.48
N ALA A 106 -22.23 -4.08 -20.16
CA ALA A 106 -20.86 -4.09 -20.69
C ALA A 106 -20.15 -2.79 -20.32
N LYS A 107 -19.06 -2.92 -19.56
CA LYS A 107 -18.13 -1.84 -19.23
C LYS A 107 -16.76 -2.11 -19.87
N LYS A 108 -15.80 -1.23 -19.58
CA LYS A 108 -14.43 -1.33 -20.12
C LYS A 108 -13.71 -2.59 -19.64
N ARG A 109 -13.96 -3.00 -18.39
CA ARG A 109 -13.24 -4.08 -17.68
C ARG A 109 -14.12 -5.27 -17.29
N TYR A 110 -15.42 -5.22 -17.54
CA TYR A 110 -16.26 -6.39 -17.34
C TYR A 110 -17.45 -6.42 -18.31
N VAL A 111 -17.98 -7.61 -18.51
CA VAL A 111 -19.27 -7.86 -19.15
C VAL A 111 -20.07 -8.77 -18.24
N ILE A 112 -21.34 -8.48 -18.00
CA ILE A 112 -22.27 -9.31 -17.21
C ILE A 112 -23.42 -9.69 -18.13
N GLY A 113 -23.88 -10.94 -18.03
CA GLY A 113 -24.98 -11.43 -18.84
C GLY A 113 -25.16 -12.94 -18.75
N ASP A 114 -26.10 -13.46 -19.53
CA ASP A 114 -26.37 -14.88 -19.65
C ASP A 114 -25.74 -15.45 -20.93
N ASP A 115 -25.38 -16.74 -20.93
CA ASP A 115 -24.80 -17.46 -22.08
C ASP A 115 -23.62 -16.71 -22.72
N LEU A 116 -22.69 -16.24 -21.88
CA LEU A 116 -21.51 -15.50 -22.33
C LEU A 116 -20.50 -16.46 -22.98
N PRO A 117 -19.78 -16.06 -24.03
CA PRO A 117 -18.79 -16.92 -24.68
C PRO A 117 -17.64 -17.26 -23.74
N SER A 118 -16.96 -18.38 -24.00
CA SER A 118 -15.73 -18.77 -23.32
C SER A 118 -14.56 -18.70 -24.31
N ASP A 119 -13.45 -18.10 -23.90
CA ASP A 119 -12.24 -17.92 -24.71
C ASP A 119 -11.02 -17.74 -23.79
N ASP A 120 -9.83 -18.11 -24.23
CA ASP A 120 -8.58 -17.95 -23.47
C ASP A 120 -8.17 -16.48 -23.29
N ALA A 121 -8.73 -15.54 -24.04
CA ALA A 121 -8.38 -14.13 -23.96
C ALA A 121 -8.90 -13.42 -22.68
N TYR A 122 -9.88 -14.00 -21.98
CA TYR A 122 -10.51 -13.42 -20.80
C TYR A 122 -10.86 -14.48 -19.75
N TRP A 123 -11.14 -14.04 -18.54
CA TRP A 123 -11.73 -14.87 -17.50
C TRP A 123 -13.24 -14.89 -17.67
N LYS A 124 -13.83 -16.06 -17.50
CA LYS A 124 -15.28 -16.25 -17.38
C LYS A 124 -15.59 -16.83 -16.01
N GLY A 125 -16.64 -16.33 -15.36
CA GLY A 125 -17.10 -16.85 -14.08
C GLY A 125 -18.60 -16.69 -13.92
N SER A 126 -19.17 -17.37 -12.91
CA SER A 126 -20.57 -17.21 -12.54
C SER A 126 -20.69 -16.24 -11.36
N ILE A 127 -21.67 -15.33 -11.41
CA ILE A 127 -21.96 -14.39 -10.32
C ILE A 127 -22.32 -15.13 -9.02
N SER A 128 -22.90 -16.34 -9.11
CA SER A 128 -23.21 -17.15 -7.93
C SER A 128 -21.96 -17.57 -7.15
N ASN A 129 -20.79 -17.65 -7.79
CA ASN A 129 -19.54 -18.06 -7.16
C ASN A 129 -18.85 -16.91 -6.41
N THR A 130 -19.22 -15.65 -6.67
CA THR A 130 -18.50 -14.48 -6.16
C THR A 130 -19.35 -13.55 -5.31
N ALA A 131 -20.60 -13.29 -5.70
CA ALA A 131 -21.47 -12.31 -5.05
C ALA A 131 -22.73 -12.96 -4.42
N ASN A 132 -22.76 -14.29 -4.30
CA ASN A 132 -23.94 -15.06 -3.88
C ASN A 132 -25.21 -14.66 -4.66
N GLY A 133 -25.07 -14.37 -5.96
CA GLY A 133 -26.21 -14.07 -6.82
C GLY A 133 -27.23 -15.21 -6.85
N LEU A 134 -28.51 -14.87 -7.03
CA LEU A 134 -29.59 -15.84 -7.09
C LEU A 134 -29.34 -16.84 -8.24
N ILE A 135 -29.39 -18.13 -7.91
CA ILE A 135 -29.35 -19.21 -8.89
C ILE A 135 -30.81 -19.57 -9.20
N ASP A 136 -31.32 -19.15 -10.36
CA ASP A 136 -32.51 -19.77 -10.91
C ASP A 136 -32.09 -20.85 -11.92
N SER A 137 -32.81 -21.97 -11.90
CA SER A 137 -32.67 -23.10 -12.80
C SER A 137 -32.70 -22.76 -14.30
N SER A 138 -33.20 -21.57 -14.67
CA SER A 138 -33.25 -21.11 -16.05
C SER A 138 -32.18 -20.07 -16.45
N ASN A 139 -31.54 -19.36 -15.52
CA ASN A 139 -30.57 -18.29 -15.82
C ASN A 139 -29.39 -18.33 -14.84
N GLN A 140 -28.21 -18.73 -15.34
CA GLN A 140 -26.96 -18.55 -14.62
C GLN A 140 -26.30 -17.26 -15.14
N THR A 141 -26.43 -16.18 -14.38
CA THR A 141 -25.74 -14.93 -14.74
C THR A 141 -24.23 -15.11 -14.59
N GLU A 142 -23.53 -14.77 -15.65
CA GLU A 142 -22.09 -14.91 -15.81
C GLU A 142 -21.44 -13.53 -15.91
N PHE A 143 -20.12 -13.52 -15.73
CA PHE A 143 -19.29 -12.36 -15.99
C PHE A 143 -18.05 -12.73 -16.80
N LEU A 144 -17.61 -11.78 -17.62
CA LEU A 144 -16.31 -11.80 -18.29
C LEU A 144 -15.42 -10.69 -17.72
N ILE A 145 -14.14 -11.00 -17.49
CA ILE A 145 -13.12 -10.03 -17.05
C ILE A 145 -11.89 -10.19 -17.95
N PRO A 146 -11.35 -9.11 -18.54
CA PRO A 146 -10.16 -9.19 -19.38
C PRO A 146 -8.93 -9.54 -18.54
N LYS A 147 -7.96 -10.24 -19.14
CA LYS A 147 -6.71 -10.57 -18.47
C LYS A 147 -5.82 -9.34 -18.30
N ALA A 148 -5.06 -9.33 -17.21
CA ALA A 148 -4.16 -8.24 -16.85
C ALA A 148 -4.83 -6.86 -16.95
N SER A 149 -4.18 -5.85 -17.54
CA SER A 149 -4.69 -4.49 -17.69
C SER A 149 -5.52 -4.25 -18.96
N GLN A 150 -5.89 -5.32 -19.69
CA GLN A 150 -6.62 -5.23 -20.97
C GLN A 150 -8.09 -4.82 -20.81
N ARG A 151 -8.75 -4.42 -21.90
CA ARG A 151 -10.12 -3.88 -21.87
C ARG A 151 -10.95 -4.41 -23.02
N PHE A 152 -12.25 -4.62 -22.82
CA PHE A 152 -13.16 -5.06 -23.88
C PHE A 152 -13.48 -3.93 -24.87
N HIS A 153 -13.64 -2.70 -24.36
CA HIS A 153 -14.04 -1.53 -25.15
C HIS A 153 -13.20 -0.28 -24.83
N PHE A 154 -13.02 0.58 -25.85
CA PHE A 154 -12.27 1.85 -25.79
C PHE A 154 -13.17 3.06 -26.08
N VAL A 155 -14.40 3.08 -25.57
CA VAL A 155 -15.24 4.27 -25.70
C VAL A 155 -14.88 5.25 -24.60
N SER A 156 -14.39 6.44 -25.01
CA SER A 156 -14.12 7.68 -24.27
C SER A 156 -13.73 7.58 -22.79
N GLY A 157 -12.62 8.23 -22.44
CA GLY A 157 -12.02 8.08 -21.12
C GLY A 157 -11.30 6.73 -21.06
N ALA A 158 -10.00 6.76 -20.94
CA ALA A 158 -9.15 5.59 -21.10
C ALA A 158 -7.99 5.57 -20.11
N LYS A 159 -7.88 6.59 -19.27
CA LYS A 159 -6.77 6.70 -18.34
C LYS A 159 -7.15 6.05 -17.02
N PHE A 160 -8.38 6.25 -16.56
CA PHE A 160 -8.92 5.62 -15.36
C PHE A 160 -9.81 4.41 -15.70
N VAL A 161 -9.55 3.25 -15.08
CA VAL A 161 -10.41 2.06 -15.18
C VAL A 161 -10.40 1.25 -13.90
N HIS A 162 -11.52 0.58 -13.63
CA HIS A 162 -11.69 -0.41 -12.56
C HIS A 162 -12.64 -1.53 -13.03
N GLY A 163 -12.75 -2.63 -12.27
CA GLY A 163 -13.65 -3.75 -12.56
C GLY A 163 -12.98 -5.01 -13.13
N GLY A 164 -11.71 -5.26 -12.81
CA GLY A 164 -11.00 -6.50 -13.14
C GLY A 164 -10.46 -7.28 -11.93
N ALA A 165 -9.72 -8.35 -12.21
CA ALA A 165 -9.22 -9.29 -11.20
C ALA A 165 -7.75 -9.05 -10.81
N MET A 166 -7.21 -7.85 -11.06
CA MET A 166 -5.82 -7.54 -10.72
C MET A 166 -5.66 -7.24 -9.23
N LEU A 167 -4.44 -7.49 -8.73
CA LEU A 167 -3.90 -7.06 -7.43
C LEU A 167 -4.55 -5.79 -6.89
N GLN A 168 -4.34 -4.74 -7.67
CA GLN A 168 -4.69 -3.37 -7.36
C GLN A 168 -6.20 -3.14 -7.24
N GLU A 169 -7.02 -3.98 -7.89
CA GLU A 169 -8.47 -3.83 -7.90
C GLU A 169 -9.12 -4.62 -6.75
N ILE A 170 -8.60 -5.81 -6.40
CA ILE A 170 -9.23 -6.72 -5.43
C ILE A 170 -8.57 -6.73 -4.05
N CYS A 171 -7.29 -6.40 -3.94
CA CYS A 171 -6.61 -6.31 -2.64
C CYS A 171 -6.80 -4.92 -2.05
N VAL A 172 -7.96 -4.72 -1.42
CA VAL A 172 -8.34 -3.46 -0.78
C VAL A 172 -7.94 -3.44 0.70
N PRO A 173 -7.39 -2.32 1.20
CA PRO A 173 -7.05 -2.20 2.61
C PRO A 173 -8.30 -2.07 3.49
N ILE A 174 -8.20 -2.59 4.71
CA ILE A 174 -9.16 -2.31 5.79
C ILE A 174 -8.40 -1.57 6.88
N ILE A 175 -8.75 -0.30 7.07
CA ILE A 175 -8.14 0.56 8.07
C ILE A 175 -9.10 0.66 9.25
N HIS A 176 -8.65 0.17 10.41
CA HIS A 176 -9.37 0.35 11.67
C HIS A 176 -8.83 1.58 12.39
N ILE A 177 -9.71 2.53 12.64
CA ILE A 177 -9.41 3.76 13.36
C ILE A 177 -10.19 3.72 14.67
N ARG A 178 -9.48 3.81 15.78
CA ARG A 178 -10.07 3.85 17.11
C ARG A 178 -9.62 5.11 17.82
N GLU A 179 -10.54 5.72 18.54
CA GLU A 179 -10.14 6.72 19.53
C GLU A 179 -9.32 6.02 20.60
N LEU A 180 -8.08 6.48 20.79
CA LEU A 180 -7.21 5.96 21.85
C LEU A 180 -7.65 6.58 23.16
N ASP A 181 -7.74 5.75 24.20
CA ASP A 181 -7.81 6.29 25.55
C ASP A 181 -6.49 7.02 25.90
N LYS A 182 -6.51 7.84 26.96
CA LYS A 182 -5.35 8.65 27.36
C LYS A 182 -4.11 7.82 27.64
N GLU A 183 -4.26 6.61 28.17
CA GLU A 183 -3.13 5.75 28.51
C GLU A 183 -2.50 5.11 27.27
N GLN A 184 -3.34 4.74 26.30
CA GLN A 184 -2.89 4.29 24.98
C GLN A 184 -2.24 5.41 24.20
N ALA A 185 -2.80 6.62 24.20
CA ALA A 185 -2.23 7.79 23.53
C ALA A 185 -0.78 8.05 23.98
N THR A 186 -0.51 8.02 25.29
CA THR A 186 0.86 8.17 25.84
C THR A 186 1.82 7.06 25.41
N LYS A 187 1.33 5.84 25.14
CA LYS A 187 2.16 4.75 24.57
C LYS A 187 2.49 4.99 23.10
N PHE A 188 1.58 5.59 22.33
CA PHE A 188 1.81 5.96 20.93
C PHE A 188 2.69 7.22 20.75
N GLU A 189 2.69 8.14 21.73
CA GLU A 189 3.60 9.29 21.77
C GLU A 189 5.09 8.89 21.95
N ASN A 190 5.34 7.65 22.42
CA ASN A 190 6.70 7.15 22.70
C ASN A 190 7.19 6.11 21.68
N GLN A 191 6.71 6.14 20.43
CA GLN A 191 7.18 5.20 19.41
C GLN A 191 8.62 5.52 18.98
N PRO A 192 9.59 4.60 19.05
CA PRO A 192 10.94 4.90 18.59
C PRO A 192 10.97 5.03 17.07
N VAL A 193 11.69 6.05 16.57
CA VAL A 193 11.81 6.36 15.13
C VAL A 193 12.20 5.15 14.28
N GLY A 194 11.57 4.98 13.11
CA GLY A 194 11.95 3.95 12.16
C GLY A 194 13.31 4.24 11.49
N VAL A 195 14.06 3.18 11.22
CA VAL A 195 15.38 3.21 10.57
C VAL A 195 15.38 2.31 9.35
N VAL A 196 15.90 2.79 8.22
CA VAL A 196 16.09 2.00 6.99
C VAL A 196 17.48 2.25 6.39
N VAL A 197 18.01 1.29 5.63
CA VAL A 197 19.22 1.53 4.83
C VAL A 197 18.91 2.49 3.68
N ALA A 198 19.81 3.43 3.39
CA ALA A 198 19.58 4.45 2.37
C ALA A 198 19.69 3.90 0.93
N ASN A 199 20.57 2.90 0.73
CA ASN A 199 20.91 2.38 -0.59
C ASN A 199 20.82 0.85 -0.60
N GLN A 200 20.21 0.29 -1.65
CA GLN A 200 20.17 -1.14 -1.94
C GLN A 200 20.45 -1.38 -3.43
N PRO A 201 21.12 -2.48 -3.82
CA PRO A 201 21.69 -3.53 -2.95
C PRO A 201 22.90 -3.02 -2.13
N ILE A 202 23.17 -3.66 -0.98
CA ILE A 202 24.33 -3.33 -0.15
C ILE A 202 25.54 -4.12 -0.65
N LYS A 203 26.56 -3.41 -1.11
CA LYS A 203 27.81 -3.99 -1.60
C LYS A 203 28.99 -3.39 -0.86
N LEU A 204 29.82 -4.25 -0.24
CA LEU A 204 31.09 -3.86 0.35
C LEU A 204 32.22 -4.25 -0.60
N VAL A 205 33.06 -3.29 -0.95
CA VAL A 205 34.19 -3.44 -1.88
C VAL A 205 35.55 -3.24 -1.21
N SER A 206 35.55 -2.84 0.07
CA SER A 206 36.76 -2.71 0.87
C SER A 206 36.60 -3.33 2.26
N ASN A 207 37.74 -3.58 2.93
CA ASN A 207 37.74 -4.08 4.31
C ASN A 207 37.12 -3.09 5.31
N ILE A 208 37.01 -1.80 4.97
CA ILE A 208 36.39 -0.78 5.82
C ILE A 208 35.48 0.10 4.96
N ASP A 209 34.20 -0.20 4.97
CA ASP A 209 33.20 0.49 4.16
C ASP A 209 32.13 1.17 5.01
N LYS A 210 31.38 2.07 4.37
CA LYS A 210 30.33 2.86 5.00
C LYS A 210 28.95 2.42 4.51
N ILE A 211 28.02 2.27 5.44
CA ILE A 211 26.60 2.03 5.14
C ILE A 211 25.81 3.22 5.67
N LYS A 212 24.95 3.81 4.83
CA LYS A 212 24.10 4.94 5.20
C LYS A 212 22.72 4.44 5.63
N PHE A 213 22.17 5.09 6.64
CA PHE A 213 20.85 4.82 7.21
C PHE A 213 20.04 6.10 7.28
N ILE A 214 18.74 5.98 7.03
CA ILE A 214 17.78 7.09 7.09
C ILE A 214 16.85 6.87 8.28
N GLN A 215 16.73 7.89 9.12
CA GLN A 215 15.66 7.99 10.10
C GLN A 215 14.37 8.43 9.39
N THR A 216 13.39 7.54 9.35
CA THR A 216 12.15 7.71 8.58
C THR A 216 11.31 8.88 9.10
N ASP A 217 11.08 8.93 10.40
CA ASP A 217 10.31 9.97 11.09
C ASP A 217 11.23 10.95 11.84
N ALA A 218 10.79 12.20 12.05
CA ALA A 218 11.48 13.15 12.92
C ALA A 218 11.11 12.91 14.39
N VAL A 219 12.07 13.02 15.30
CA VAL A 219 11.79 13.02 16.75
C VAL A 219 10.92 14.23 17.11
N GLY A 220 9.89 14.00 17.93
CA GLY A 220 8.88 14.99 18.30
C GLY A 220 7.83 14.43 19.25
N GLU A 221 6.59 14.93 19.15
CA GLU A 221 5.49 14.52 20.05
C GLU A 221 5.09 13.04 19.88
N GLN A 222 5.24 12.48 18.67
CA GLN A 222 4.83 11.11 18.36
C GLN A 222 6.00 10.11 18.39
N PHE A 223 7.23 10.59 18.15
CA PHE A 223 8.39 9.74 17.96
C PHE A 223 9.55 10.10 18.89
N VAL A 224 10.14 9.08 19.50
CA VAL A 224 11.34 9.19 20.35
C VAL A 224 12.56 8.63 19.66
N SER A 225 13.75 9.00 20.14
CA SER A 225 15.01 8.52 19.57
C SER A 225 15.18 7.00 19.69
N ARG A 226 15.98 6.43 18.81
CA ARG A 226 16.33 5.00 18.79
C ARG A 226 17.83 4.83 18.60
N GLN A 227 18.43 3.89 19.35
CA GLN A 227 19.79 3.45 19.10
C GLN A 227 19.78 2.06 18.48
N ILE A 228 20.56 1.88 17.41
CA ILE A 228 20.67 0.61 16.69
C ILE A 228 22.14 0.17 16.67
N ASN A 229 22.39 -1.08 17.06
CA ASN A 229 23.63 -1.78 16.78
C ASN A 229 23.61 -2.32 15.36
N VAL A 230 24.67 -2.08 14.62
CA VAL A 230 24.83 -2.48 13.22
C VAL A 230 26.07 -3.35 13.09
N PHE A 231 25.91 -4.55 12.54
CA PHE A 231 27.00 -5.51 12.31
C PHE A 231 26.61 -6.49 11.21
N ILE A 232 27.58 -7.23 10.66
CA ILE A 232 27.36 -8.20 9.59
C ILE A 232 27.66 -9.59 10.11
N VAL A 233 26.82 -10.55 9.74
CA VAL A 233 26.99 -11.98 10.02
C VAL A 233 27.12 -12.79 8.73
N ASP A 234 27.79 -13.93 8.81
CA ASP A 234 27.80 -14.97 7.77
C ASP A 234 26.55 -15.88 7.85
N SER A 235 26.51 -16.92 7.01
CA SER A 235 25.41 -17.89 6.96
C SER A 235 25.23 -18.71 8.24
N ASP A 236 26.28 -18.84 9.06
CA ASP A 236 26.26 -19.56 10.33
C ASP A 236 25.88 -18.62 11.50
N GLY A 237 25.64 -17.34 11.23
CA GLY A 237 25.31 -16.33 12.23
C GLY A 237 26.52 -15.79 12.99
N LYS A 238 27.74 -16.09 12.55
CA LYS A 238 28.95 -15.56 13.16
C LYS A 238 29.16 -14.12 12.71
N GLU A 239 29.47 -13.23 13.65
CA GLU A 239 29.82 -11.83 13.34
C GLU A 239 31.14 -11.77 12.56
N ILE A 240 31.11 -11.12 11.40
CA ILE A 240 32.26 -10.96 10.50
C ILE A 240 32.61 -9.48 10.24
N SER A 241 32.08 -8.56 11.07
CA SER A 241 32.45 -7.15 11.07
C SER A 241 32.58 -6.58 12.48
N SER A 242 33.07 -5.34 12.59
CA SER A 242 32.86 -4.51 13.78
C SER A 242 31.37 -4.30 14.03
N ARG A 243 31.04 -4.00 15.29
CA ARG A 243 29.69 -3.63 15.74
C ARG A 243 29.68 -2.13 16.03
N GLU A 244 28.83 -1.40 15.34
CA GLU A 244 28.70 0.05 15.48
C GLU A 244 27.32 0.42 16.03
N THR A 245 27.26 1.26 17.06
CA THR A 245 26.00 1.78 17.61
C THR A 245 25.72 3.17 17.05
N ILE A 246 24.57 3.34 16.40
CA ILE A 246 24.13 4.62 15.83
C ILE A 246 22.93 5.16 16.59
N ASN A 247 22.98 6.46 16.93
CA ASN A 247 21.86 7.19 17.49
C ASN A 247 21.03 7.88 16.39
N PHE A 248 19.74 7.59 16.36
CA PHE A 248 18.74 8.20 15.49
C PHE A 248 17.82 9.07 16.35
N ASP A 249 18.18 10.36 16.43
CA ASP A 249 17.60 11.35 17.33
C ASP A 249 17.23 12.68 16.62
N SER A 250 17.26 12.71 15.28
CA SER A 250 17.07 13.95 14.54
C SER A 250 15.62 14.40 14.60
N ASN A 251 15.38 15.66 14.93
CA ASN A 251 14.06 16.30 14.87
C ASN A 251 13.82 17.06 13.54
N SER A 252 14.77 17.00 12.61
CA SER A 252 14.68 17.75 11.36
C SER A 252 13.57 17.19 10.46
N LYS A 253 12.84 18.08 9.79
CA LYS A 253 11.88 17.72 8.74
C LYS A 253 12.57 17.39 7.42
N ILE A 254 13.84 17.77 7.24
CA ILE A 254 14.64 17.50 6.05
C ILE A 254 15.26 16.11 6.14
N MET A 255 15.03 15.27 5.12
CA MET A 255 15.45 13.86 5.12
C MET A 255 16.97 13.68 5.15
N ASP A 256 17.73 14.52 4.44
CA ASP A 256 19.19 14.41 4.41
C ASP A 256 19.81 14.63 5.80
N GLU A 257 19.24 15.55 6.59
CA GLU A 257 19.64 15.81 7.99
C GLU A 257 19.25 14.68 8.96
N ARG A 258 18.42 13.75 8.48
CA ARG A 258 18.01 12.51 9.17
C ARG A 258 18.84 11.29 8.73
N THR A 259 19.91 11.49 7.97
CA THR A 259 20.82 10.42 7.56
C THR A 259 21.98 10.25 8.54
N ARG A 260 22.41 9.00 8.77
CA ARG A 260 23.58 8.61 9.58
C ARG A 260 24.42 7.57 8.84
N GLU A 261 25.71 7.48 9.15
CA GLU A 261 26.62 6.50 8.53
C GLU A 261 27.20 5.55 9.59
N ALA A 262 27.19 4.24 9.34
CA ALA A 262 28.02 3.26 10.05
C ALA A 262 29.29 3.02 9.24
N ARG A 263 30.46 3.03 9.89
CA ARG A 263 31.72 2.59 9.28
C ARG A 263 32.04 1.19 9.81
N LEU A 264 31.81 0.17 9.00
CA LEU A 264 32.01 -1.23 9.39
C LEU A 264 33.37 -1.72 8.91
N SER A 265 34.12 -2.35 9.80
CA SER A 265 35.39 -3.01 9.46
C SER A 265 35.18 -4.52 9.41
N LEU A 266 35.48 -5.16 8.28
CA LEU A 266 35.38 -6.62 8.14
C LEU A 266 36.46 -7.32 9.00
N ILE A 267 36.08 -8.43 9.64
CA ILE A 267 36.94 -9.24 10.50
C ILE A 267 37.14 -10.60 9.84
N GLY A 268 38.36 -10.85 9.36
CA GLY A 268 38.73 -12.05 8.61
C GLY A 268 39.48 -11.71 7.34
N SER A 269 39.84 -12.72 6.56
CA SER A 269 40.68 -12.55 5.36
C SER A 269 40.24 -13.38 4.14
N GLN A 270 39.10 -14.07 4.21
CA GLN A 270 38.59 -14.92 3.13
C GLN A 270 37.06 -14.75 2.99
N PHE A 271 36.66 -13.74 2.23
CA PHE A 271 35.25 -13.49 1.91
C PHE A 271 34.95 -13.98 0.50
N ASP A 272 34.05 -14.96 0.37
CA ASP A 272 33.53 -15.40 -0.93
C ASP A 272 32.38 -14.48 -1.36
N ARG A 273 32.47 -13.90 -2.55
CA ARG A 273 31.44 -13.02 -3.13
C ARG A 273 30.09 -13.70 -3.37
N ASN A 274 30.08 -15.03 -3.48
CA ASN A 274 28.86 -15.81 -3.70
C ASN A 274 28.27 -16.35 -2.40
N ALA A 275 28.97 -16.18 -1.26
CA ALA A 275 28.44 -16.55 0.04
C ALA A 275 27.38 -15.55 0.51
N GLN A 276 26.51 -16.03 1.41
CA GLN A 276 25.45 -15.21 1.98
C GLN A 276 25.97 -14.44 3.20
N TYR A 277 25.87 -13.11 3.15
CA TYR A 277 26.10 -12.25 4.29
C TYR A 277 24.87 -11.41 4.59
N THR A 278 24.67 -11.12 5.88
CA THR A 278 23.50 -10.37 6.34
C THR A 278 23.93 -9.22 7.24
N LEU A 279 23.53 -8.01 6.89
CA LEU A 279 23.59 -6.85 7.79
C LEU A 279 22.45 -6.96 8.80
N ILE A 280 22.77 -6.94 10.08
CA ILE A 280 21.82 -6.95 11.19
C ILE A 280 21.73 -5.54 11.77
N LEU A 281 20.49 -5.07 11.94
CA LEU A 281 20.15 -3.92 12.76
C LEU A 281 19.47 -4.46 14.01
N GLU A 282 20.10 -4.30 15.16
CA GLU A 282 19.62 -4.76 16.46
C GLU A 282 19.28 -3.54 17.32
N ASP A 283 18.12 -3.53 17.98
CA ASP A 283 17.79 -2.46 18.92
C ASP A 283 18.74 -2.50 20.11
N ALA A 284 19.50 -1.43 20.33
CA ALA A 284 20.61 -1.44 21.29
C ALA A 284 20.15 -1.62 22.75
N LYS A 285 18.88 -1.28 23.05
CA LYS A 285 18.33 -1.40 24.41
C LYS A 285 17.78 -2.79 24.68
N THR A 286 17.07 -3.37 23.71
CA THR A 286 16.37 -4.65 23.89
C THR A 286 17.16 -5.85 23.36
N GLN A 287 18.19 -5.62 22.54
CA GLN A 287 18.95 -6.64 21.81
C GLN A 287 18.07 -7.51 20.89
N ILE A 288 16.91 -6.99 20.49
CA ILE A 288 16.02 -7.65 19.55
C ILE A 288 16.41 -7.22 18.13
N ASN A 289 16.46 -8.19 17.22
CA ASN A 289 16.64 -7.93 15.79
C ASN A 289 15.51 -7.01 15.28
N TYR A 290 15.90 -5.79 14.89
CA TYR A 290 15.00 -4.79 14.36
C TYR A 290 14.77 -4.96 12.86
N SER A 291 15.85 -5.18 12.09
CA SER A 291 15.77 -5.43 10.63
C SER A 291 17.04 -6.13 10.14
N GLN A 292 16.95 -6.76 8.98
CA GLN A 292 18.10 -7.39 8.33
C GLN A 292 18.11 -7.15 6.82
N TYR A 293 19.29 -7.11 6.22
CA TYR A 293 19.47 -6.86 4.79
C TYR A 293 20.57 -7.77 4.22
N SER A 294 20.37 -8.28 3.01
CA SER A 294 21.42 -9.03 2.30
C SER A 294 22.58 -8.11 1.93
N VAL A 295 23.80 -8.62 2.09
CA VAL A 295 25.05 -7.92 1.77
C VAL A 295 25.88 -8.76 0.81
N THR A 296 26.43 -8.11 -0.21
CA THR A 296 27.48 -8.69 -1.06
C THR A 296 28.83 -8.14 -0.63
N ILE A 297 29.80 -9.02 -0.35
CA ILE A 297 31.20 -8.65 -0.08
C ILE A 297 32.02 -9.01 -1.32
N ASP A 298 32.55 -8.00 -2.02
CA ASP A 298 33.28 -8.14 -3.28
C ASP A 298 34.61 -7.38 -3.18
N LEU A 299 35.55 -7.96 -2.43
CA LEU A 299 36.86 -7.39 -2.19
C LEU A 299 37.77 -7.64 -3.40
N ALA A 300 38.41 -6.57 -3.91
CA ALA A 300 39.47 -6.72 -4.89
C ALA A 300 40.63 -7.52 -4.29
N HIS A 301 41.00 -8.64 -4.93
CA HIS A 301 42.15 -9.43 -4.53
C HIS A 301 43.43 -8.72 -5.03
N LEU A 302 44.46 -8.64 -4.20
CA LEU A 302 45.74 -7.98 -4.51
C LEU A 302 46.61 -8.74 -5.54
N ASP A 303 46.15 -9.88 -6.06
CA ASP A 303 46.94 -10.76 -6.94
C ASP A 303 46.95 -10.38 -8.43
N ASP A 304 46.26 -9.30 -8.86
CA ASP A 304 46.23 -8.85 -10.26
C ASP A 304 47.38 -7.86 -10.63
N PHE A 305 48.40 -7.73 -9.78
CA PHE A 305 49.57 -6.86 -10.03
C PHE A 305 50.91 -7.58 -9.82
N PHE A 306 51.11 -8.77 -10.40
CA PHE A 306 52.45 -9.33 -10.64
C PHE A 306 52.53 -10.13 -11.94
#